data_AF-A0A525KGT3-F1
#
_entry.id   AF-A0A525KGT3-F1
#
_cell.length_a   1.000
_cell.length_b   1.000
_cell.length_c   1.000
_cell.angle_alpha   90.00
_cell.angle_beta   90.00
_cell.angle_gamma   90.00
#
_symmetry.space_group_name_H-M   'P 1'
#
loop_
_entity.id
_entity.type
_entity.pdbx_description
1 polymer ?
#
loop_
_entity_poly.entity_id
_entity_poly.type
_entity_poly.pdbx_seq_one_letter_code
_entity_poly.pdbx_strand_id
1 'polypeptide(L)'
;MASILEKLKQLALDYASNRQREIADIDKKLAQIEQEKLNLSAEREKAHATTERATNFPIEGGTDYPCPICWADGITSFLRPVSSPDSRDMFRCNKCHFEDAF
;
A
#
# COMPACT_ATOMS: atom_id res chain seq x y z
N MET A 1 -40.91 24.53 41.57
CA MET A 1 -40.55 25.05 40.23
C MET A 1 -39.05 25.30 40.25
N ALA A 2 -38.29 24.69 39.33
CA ALA A 2 -36.83 24.91 39.26
C ALA A 2 -36.52 26.38 38.94
N SER A 3 -35.50 26.94 39.59
CA SER A 3 -35.11 28.35 39.42
C SER A 3 -34.51 28.59 38.03
N ILE A 4 -34.53 29.85 37.58
CA ILE A 4 -33.92 30.23 36.30
C ILE A 4 -32.43 29.87 36.24
N LEU A 5 -31.71 30.00 37.37
CA LEU A 5 -30.30 29.64 37.47
C LEU A 5 -30.07 28.13 37.25
N GLU A 6 -30.95 27.27 37.78
CA GLU A 6 -30.87 25.82 37.60
C GLU A 6 -31.09 25.43 36.13
N LYS A 7 -32.05 26.08 35.46
CA LYS A 7 -32.31 25.86 34.02
C LYS A 7 -31.13 26.29 33.16
N LEU A 8 -30.52 27.44 33.44
CA LEU A 8 -29.33 27.92 32.72
C LEU A 8 -28.14 26.99 32.91
N LYS A 9 -27.94 26.49 34.14
CA LYS A 9 -26.89 25.51 34.44
C LYS A 9 -27.12 24.20 33.67
N GLN A 10 -28.36 23.69 33.65
CA GLN A 10 -28.68 22.48 32.92
C GLN A 10 -28.42 22.63 31.42
N LEU A 11 -28.85 23.75 30.82
CA LEU A 11 -28.59 24.03 29.41
C LEU A 11 -27.10 24.06 29.08
N ALA A 12 -26.28 24.67 29.95
CA ALA A 12 -24.84 24.71 29.78
C ALA A 12 -24.22 23.30 29.84
N LEU A 13 -24.69 22.44 30.76
CA LEU A 13 -24.24 21.06 30.87
C LEU A 13 -24.66 20.22 29.65
N ASP A 14 -25.89 20.37 29.18
CA ASP A 14 -26.39 19.67 28.00
C ASP A 14 -25.59 20.08 26.75
N TYR A 15 -25.31 21.38 26.61
CA TYR A 15 -24.48 21.90 25.53
C TYR A 15 -23.05 21.34 25.58
N ALA A 16 -22.43 21.34 26.76
CA ALA A 16 -21.09 20.78 26.95
C ALA A 16 -21.06 19.26 26.65
N SER A 17 -22.08 18.52 27.09
CA SER A 17 -22.22 17.09 26.80
C SER A 17 -22.36 16.82 25.30
N ASN A 18 -23.07 17.68 24.56
CA ASN A 18 -23.18 17.56 23.10
C ASN A 18 -21.82 17.77 22.43
N ARG A 19 -21.09 18.82 22.82
CA ARG A 19 -19.75 19.10 22.28
C ARG A 19 -18.76 17.98 22.61
N GLN A 20 -18.85 17.38 23.79
CA GLN A 20 -17.98 16.27 24.14
C GLN A 20 -18.23 15.03 23.27
N ARG A 21 -19.49 14.76 22.90
CA ARG A 21 -19.81 13.69 21.94
C ARG A 21 -19.27 13.99 20.56
N GLU A 22 -19.43 15.22 20.08
CA GLU A 22 -18.89 15.66 18.79
C GLU A 22 -17.36 15.54 18.74
N ILE A 23 -16.66 15.93 19.82
CA ILE A 23 -15.22 15.77 19.94
C ILE A 23 -14.83 14.30 19.83
N ALA A 24 -15.49 13.41 20.57
CA ALA A 24 -15.20 11.97 20.49
C ALA A 24 -15.40 11.40 19.08
N ASP A 25 -16.45 11.85 18.37
CA ASP A 25 -16.69 11.45 16.98
C ASP A 25 -15.62 11.99 16.02
N ILE A 26 -15.15 13.22 16.23
CA ILE A 26 -14.06 13.82 15.45
C ILE A 26 -12.75 13.08 15.70
N ASP A 27 -12.41 12.82 16.97
CA ASP A 27 -11.18 12.12 17.34
C ASP A 27 -11.14 10.72 16.74
N LYS A 28 -12.27 10.01 16.73
CA LYS A 28 -12.39 8.72 16.06
C LYS A 28 -12.12 8.82 14.56
N LYS A 29 -12.65 9.84 13.89
CA LYS A 29 -12.41 10.07 12.45
C LYS A 29 -10.95 10.42 12.17
N LEU A 30 -10.33 11.24 13.02
CA LEU A 30 -8.91 11.58 12.90
C LEU A 30 -8.04 10.32 12.99
N ALA A 31 -8.29 9.47 13.99
CA ALA A 31 -7.56 8.21 14.13
C ALA A 31 -7.72 7.28 12.91
N GLN A 32 -8.92 7.22 12.31
CA GLN A 32 -9.15 6.45 11.08
C GLN A 32 -8.36 7.01 9.89
N ILE A 33 -8.36 8.33 9.70
CA ILE A 33 -7.63 8.99 8.62
C ILE A 33 -6.12 8.81 8.79
N GLU A 34 -5.62 8.89 10.03
CA GLU A 34 -4.20 8.65 10.33
C GLU A 34 -3.79 7.22 9.97
N GLN A 35 -4.62 6.24 10.30
CA GLN A 35 -4.36 4.84 9.93
C GLN A 35 -4.37 4.64 8.41
N GLU A 36 -5.32 5.24 7.70
CA GLU A 36 -5.40 5.19 6.23
C GLU A 36 -4.17 5.85 5.58
N LYS A 37 -3.74 6.99 6.11
CA LYS A 37 -2.52 7.68 5.67
C LYS A 37 -1.28 6.81 5.83
N LEU A 38 -1.14 6.08 6.94
CA LEU A 38 -0.02 5.16 7.13
C LEU A 38 -0.02 4.04 6.08
N ASN A 39 -1.19 3.46 5.79
CA ASN A 39 -1.32 2.41 4.78
C ASN A 39 -0.93 2.93 3.38
N LEU A 40 -1.47 4.09 2.98
CA LEU A 40 -1.17 4.72 1.70
C LEU A 40 0.31 5.13 1.59
N SER A 41 0.92 5.57 2.69
CA SER A 41 2.35 5.90 2.72
C SER A 41 3.20 4.65 2.46
N ALA A 42 2.85 3.52 3.10
CA ALA A 42 3.56 2.26 2.89
C ALA A 42 3.41 1.73 1.45
N GLU A 43 2.21 1.86 0.87
CA GLU A 43 1.97 1.51 -0.54
C GLU A 43 2.79 2.39 -1.48
N ARG A 44 2.85 3.70 -1.20
CA ARG A 44 3.66 4.65 -1.97
C ARG A 44 5.14 4.33 -1.89
N GLU A 45 5.66 4.02 -0.71
CA GLU A 45 7.06 3.60 -0.53
C GLU A 45 7.38 2.32 -1.30
N LYS A 46 6.47 1.33 -1.26
CA LYS A 46 6.60 0.11 -2.04
C LYS A 46 6.65 0.41 -3.55
N ALA A 47 5.77 1.28 -4.05
CA ALA A 47 5.76 1.67 -5.45
C ALA A 47 7.07 2.38 -5.87
N HIS A 48 7.57 3.29 -5.03
CA HIS A 48 8.86 3.95 -5.27
C HIS A 48 10.00 2.94 -5.35
N ALA A 49 10.08 2.01 -4.39
CA ALA A 49 11.10 0.96 -4.40
C ALA A 49 11.00 0.07 -5.65
N THR A 50 9.79 -0.25 -6.10
CA THR A 50 9.56 -1.00 -7.34
C THR A 50 10.09 -0.26 -8.56
N THR A 51 9.80 1.04 -8.68
CA THR A 51 10.32 1.87 -9.79
C THR A 51 11.83 1.98 -9.75
N GLU A 52 12.42 2.18 -8.58
CA GLU A 52 13.88 2.27 -8.42
C GLU A 52 14.56 0.95 -8.81
N ARG A 53 14.03 -0.20 -8.37
CA ARG A 53 14.54 -1.51 -8.76
C ARG A 53 14.43 -1.77 -10.25
N ALA A 54 13.29 -1.43 -10.86
CA ALA A 54 13.12 -1.56 -12.30
C ALA A 54 14.12 -0.70 -13.09
N THR A 55 14.40 0.51 -12.61
CA THR A 55 15.39 1.41 -13.22
C THR A 55 16.80 0.83 -13.13
N ASN A 56 17.12 0.16 -12.02
CA ASN A 56 18.42 -0.48 -11.79
C ASN A 56 18.43 -1.97 -12.16
N PHE A 57 17.60 -2.39 -13.12
CA PHE A 57 17.51 -3.79 -13.52
C PHE A 57 18.84 -4.27 -14.13
N PRO A 58 19.45 -5.34 -13.59
CA PRO A 58 20.66 -5.90 -14.18
C PRO A 58 20.30 -6.68 -15.45
N ILE A 59 20.93 -6.32 -16.57
CA ILE A 59 20.73 -7.01 -17.86
C ILE A 59 21.22 -8.47 -17.76
N GLU A 60 22.28 -8.72 -16.98
CA GLU A 60 22.84 -10.06 -16.74
C GLU A 60 23.10 -10.27 -15.23
N GLY A 61 22.69 -11.42 -14.72
CA GLY A 61 22.91 -11.86 -13.34
C GLY A 61 23.88 -13.03 -13.26
N GLY A 62 25.10 -12.87 -13.80
CA GLY A 62 26.02 -13.98 -14.02
C GLY A 62 25.69 -14.70 -15.33
N THR A 63 25.39 -16.01 -15.29
CA THR A 63 25.01 -16.80 -16.49
C THR A 63 23.51 -16.93 -16.70
N ASP A 64 22.69 -16.47 -15.74
CA ASP A 64 21.23 -16.56 -15.79
C ASP A 64 20.61 -15.15 -15.99
N TYR A 65 19.48 -15.07 -16.69
CA TYR A 65 18.72 -13.83 -16.86
C TYR A 65 17.73 -13.63 -15.70
N PRO A 66 17.80 -12.54 -14.93
CA PRO A 66 16.84 -12.28 -13.87
C PRO A 66 15.46 -11.97 -14.46
N CYS A 67 14.40 -12.36 -13.74
CA CYS A 67 13.04 -12.03 -14.14
C CYS A 67 12.74 -10.55 -13.81
N PRO A 68 12.36 -9.72 -14.79
CA PRO A 68 12.13 -8.28 -14.56
C PRO A 68 10.96 -8.02 -13.60
N ILE A 69 9.90 -8.83 -13.66
CA ILE A 69 8.74 -8.68 -12.77
C ILE A 69 9.11 -8.98 -11.32
N CYS A 70 9.72 -10.15 -11.07
CA CYS A 70 10.15 -10.50 -9.71
C CYS A 70 11.19 -9.53 -9.17
N TRP A 71 12.13 -9.07 -10.01
CA TRP A 71 13.13 -8.09 -9.61
C TRP A 71 12.49 -6.77 -9.16
N ALA A 72 11.53 -6.26 -9.93
CA ALA A 72 10.80 -5.05 -9.57
C ALA A 72 10.06 -5.20 -8.22
N ASP A 73 9.63 -6.42 -7.88
CA ASP A 73 9.03 -6.76 -6.58
C ASP A 73 10.05 -7.05 -5.46
N GLY A 74 11.36 -6.98 -5.75
CA GLY A 74 12.43 -7.23 -4.77
C GLY A 74 12.72 -8.70 -4.54
N ILE A 75 12.30 -9.53 -5.47
CA ILE A 75 12.43 -10.97 -5.42
C ILE A 75 13.46 -11.39 -6.46
N THR A 76 14.54 -12.03 -6.02
CA THR A 76 15.46 -12.66 -6.95
C THR A 76 14.81 -13.92 -7.53
N SER A 77 14.61 -13.92 -8.84
CA SER A 77 14.12 -15.05 -9.62
C SER A 77 14.73 -14.98 -11.00
N PHE A 78 14.92 -16.13 -11.64
CA PHE A 78 15.57 -16.22 -12.94
C PHE A 78 14.62 -16.79 -13.98
N LEU A 79 14.77 -16.31 -15.21
CA LEU A 79 14.13 -16.84 -16.39
C LEU A 79 14.76 -18.18 -16.75
N ARG A 80 13.93 -19.15 -17.12
CA ARG A 80 14.35 -20.46 -17.62
C ARG A 80 13.83 -20.64 -19.04
N PRO A 81 14.66 -21.15 -19.97
CA PRO A 81 14.21 -21.42 -21.32
C PRO A 81 13.12 -22.50 -21.29
N VAL A 82 12.15 -22.37 -22.18
CA VAL A 82 11.07 -23.34 -22.39
C VAL A 82 10.97 -23.66 -23.88
N SER A 83 10.56 -24.88 -24.20
CA SER A 83 10.43 -25.31 -25.59
C SER A 83 9.40 -24.45 -26.34
N SER A 84 9.84 -23.78 -27.40
CA SER A 84 8.99 -23.01 -28.30
C SER A 84 8.77 -23.77 -29.62
N PRO A 85 7.54 -23.83 -30.15
CA PRO A 85 7.27 -24.37 -31.48
C PRO A 85 7.77 -23.46 -32.60
N ASP A 86 7.95 -22.17 -32.29
CA ASP A 86 8.50 -21.17 -33.19
C ASP A 86 10.00 -21.03 -32.88
N SER A 87 10.85 -20.70 -33.86
CA SER A 87 12.30 -20.55 -33.70
C SER A 87 12.76 -19.36 -32.82
N ARG A 88 11.93 -18.90 -31.89
CA ARG A 88 12.19 -17.82 -30.93
C ARG A 88 12.58 -18.41 -29.58
N ASP A 89 13.46 -17.72 -28.85
CA ASP A 89 13.84 -18.13 -27.51
C ASP A 89 12.73 -17.72 -26.54
N MET A 90 12.01 -18.71 -26.02
CA MET A 90 10.93 -18.49 -25.07
C MET A 90 11.42 -18.75 -23.65
N PHE A 91 11.13 -17.81 -22.76
CA PHE A 91 11.56 -17.87 -21.38
C PHE A 91 10.38 -17.80 -20.43
N ARG A 92 10.49 -18.53 -19.31
CA ARG A 92 9.50 -18.53 -18.23
C ARG A 92 10.15 -18.26 -16.89
N CYS A 93 9.54 -17.40 -16.08
CA CYS A 93 9.87 -17.28 -14.67
C CYS A 93 9.18 -18.39 -13.86
N ASN A 94 9.95 -19.16 -13.08
CA ASN A 94 9.38 -20.21 -12.22
C ASN A 94 8.55 -19.66 -11.03
N LYS A 95 8.72 -18.38 -10.67
CA LYS A 95 8.09 -17.78 -9.49
C LYS A 95 6.82 -17.00 -9.78
N CYS A 96 6.83 -16.11 -10.77
CA CYS A 96 5.64 -15.36 -11.17
C CYS A 96 4.96 -15.92 -12.42
N HIS A 97 5.52 -16.96 -13.04
CA HIS A 97 5.01 -17.57 -14.28
C HIS A 97 4.88 -16.61 -15.47
N PHE A 98 5.57 -15.47 -15.42
CA PHE A 98 5.75 -14.61 -16.58
C PHE A 98 6.44 -15.39 -17.70
N GLU A 99 5.89 -15.31 -18.90
CA GLU A 99 6.39 -15.93 -20.12
C GLU A 99 6.52 -14.85 -21.19
N ASP A 100 7.67 -14.81 -21.86
CA ASP A 100 7.89 -13.91 -22.99
C ASP A 100 8.87 -14.52 -23.99
N ALA A 101 8.77 -14.09 -25.24
CA ALA A 101 9.67 -14.47 -26.32
C ALA A 101 10.65 -13.33 -26.58
N PHE A 102 11.95 -13.61 -26.50
CA PHE A 102 13.01 -12.64 -26.73
C PHE A 102 13.73 -12.90 -28.06
#